data_AF-A0A265Q918-F1
#
_entry.id   AF-A0A265Q918-F1
#
_cell.length_a   1.000
_cell.length_b   1.000
_cell.length_c   1.000
_cell.angle_alpha   90.00
_cell.angle_beta   90.00
_cell.angle_gamma   90.00
#
_symmetry.space_group_name_H-M   'P 1'
#
loop_
_entity.id
_entity.type
_entity.pdbx_description
1 polymer ?
#
loop_
_entity_poly.entity_id
_entity_poly.type
_entity_poly.pdbx_seq_one_letter_code
_entity_poly.pdbx_strand_id
1 'polypeptide(L)'
;MRMAQVIDGEIVQYGLPTTGELKDGSSVSGYHLQDIEILLAEGWLPLEDVIPEHDVENQYILDDGYEILEDKVIKKYKIEDKIIPEPEIIDEYVDDEKVAMAEALLI
;
A
#
# COMPACT_ATOMS: atom_id res chain seq x y z
N MET A 1 -5.14 17.67 -4.53
CA MET A 1 -5.00 16.68 -5.62
C MET A 1 -3.69 15.95 -5.43
N ARG A 2 -3.65 14.63 -5.57
CA ARG A 2 -2.38 13.88 -5.57
C ARG A 2 -1.90 13.75 -7.01
N MET A 3 -0.61 13.97 -7.23
CA MET A 3 0.02 13.88 -8.55
C MET A 3 1.33 13.14 -8.41
N ALA A 4 1.79 12.53 -9.49
CA ALA A 4 3.09 11.89 -9.59
C ALA A 4 3.85 12.53 -10.74
N GLN A 5 5.13 12.85 -10.52
CA GLN A 5 6.00 13.34 -11.58
C GLN A 5 6.61 12.15 -12.30
N VAL A 6 6.43 12.12 -13.61
CA VAL A 6 6.96 11.12 -14.52
C VAL A 6 8.01 11.77 -15.41
N ILE A 7 9.23 11.23 -15.37
CA ILE A 7 10.35 11.63 -16.21
C ILE A 7 10.90 10.38 -16.87
N ASP A 8 11.07 10.42 -18.20
CA ASP A 8 11.60 9.29 -18.99
C ASP A 8 10.85 7.95 -18.78
N GLY A 9 9.55 8.02 -18.46
CA GLY A 9 8.70 6.85 -18.22
C GLY A 9 8.82 6.26 -16.81
N GLU A 10 9.52 6.93 -15.89
CA GLU A 10 9.66 6.52 -14.49
C GLU A 10 9.04 7.55 -13.55
N ILE A 11 8.43 7.07 -12.46
CA ILE A 11 7.92 7.96 -11.41
C ILE A 11 9.09 8.39 -10.53
N VAL A 12 9.41 9.68 -10.54
CA VAL A 12 10.53 10.26 -9.78
C VAL A 12 10.08 10.90 -8.47
N GLN A 13 8.83 11.39 -8.42
CA GLN A 13 8.32 12.11 -7.26
C GLN A 13 6.81 11.92 -7.10
N TYR A 14 6.36 11.90 -5.84
CA TYR A 14 4.96 11.87 -5.47
C TYR A 14 4.59 13.13 -4.70
N GLY A 15 3.44 13.71 -5.04
CA GLY A 15 2.93 14.93 -4.41
C GLY A 15 3.67 16.17 -4.89
N LEU A 16 2.90 17.21 -5.22
CA LEU A 16 3.46 18.48 -5.66
C LEU A 16 4.29 19.11 -4.53
N PRO A 17 5.55 19.49 -4.77
CA PRO A 17 6.35 20.15 -3.76
C PRO A 17 5.83 21.57 -3.50
N THR A 18 6.13 22.11 -2.31
CA THR A 18 5.79 23.50 -1.98
C THR A 18 6.66 24.51 -2.75
N THR A 19 7.91 24.14 -3.01
CA THR A 19 8.95 24.92 -3.70
C THR A 19 9.73 23.97 -4.60
N GLY A 20 10.20 24.44 -5.76
CA GLY A 20 10.98 23.61 -6.68
C GLY A 20 11.60 24.42 -7.80
N GLU A 21 12.35 23.75 -8.66
CA GLU A 21 12.87 24.30 -9.91
C GLU A 21 12.04 23.73 -11.07
N LEU A 22 11.66 24.59 -12.02
CA LEU A 22 11.02 24.16 -13.26
C LEU A 22 12.05 23.62 -14.24
N LYS A 23 11.62 22.93 -15.31
CA LYS A 23 12.53 22.45 -16.38
C LYS A 23 13.35 23.55 -17.05
N ASP A 24 12.89 24.81 -16.99
CA ASP A 24 13.61 25.96 -17.53
C ASP A 24 14.73 26.50 -16.59
N GLY A 25 14.90 25.90 -15.41
CA GLY A 25 15.88 26.31 -14.39
C GLY A 25 15.38 27.40 -13.44
N SER A 26 14.14 27.87 -13.59
CA SER A 26 13.57 28.89 -12.71
C SER A 26 13.14 28.29 -11.38
N SER A 27 13.57 28.89 -10.27
CA SER A 27 13.10 28.53 -8.94
C SER A 27 11.74 29.19 -8.64
N VAL A 28 10.78 28.40 -8.16
CA VAL A 28 9.43 28.85 -7.86
C VAL A 28 9.02 28.50 -6.43
N SER A 29 8.45 29.48 -5.74
CA SER A 29 7.69 29.26 -4.52
C SER A 29 6.22 29.06 -4.86
N GLY A 30 5.56 28.11 -4.19
CA GLY A 30 4.19 27.73 -4.53
C GLY A 30 4.10 26.83 -5.76
N TYR A 31 5.02 25.88 -5.93
CA TYR A 31 5.00 24.94 -7.07
C TYR A 31 3.67 24.16 -7.13
N HIS A 32 3.15 23.72 -5.98
CA HIS A 32 1.81 23.14 -5.82
C HIS A 32 0.62 24.06 -6.19
N LEU A 33 0.84 25.35 -6.42
CA LEU A 33 -0.18 26.32 -6.82
C LEU A 33 -0.11 26.66 -8.32
N GLN A 34 0.83 26.07 -9.05
CA GLN A 34 0.94 26.26 -10.49
C GLN A 34 -0.28 25.72 -11.22
N ASP A 35 -0.56 26.31 -12.38
CA ASP A 35 -1.66 25.87 -13.24
C ASP A 35 -1.42 24.44 -13.73
N ILE A 36 -2.51 23.70 -13.94
CA ILE A 36 -2.45 22.28 -14.34
C ILE A 36 -1.68 22.09 -15.66
N GLU A 37 -1.75 23.05 -16.58
CA GLU A 37 -1.01 23.00 -17.85
C GLU A 37 0.51 23.06 -17.62
N ILE A 38 0.97 23.87 -16.67
CA ILE A 38 2.39 23.95 -16.28
C ILE A 38 2.80 22.64 -15.62
N LEU A 39 2.00 22.14 -14.69
CA LEU A 39 2.27 20.87 -14.00
C LEU A 39 2.40 19.71 -15.01
N LEU A 40 1.48 19.59 -15.97
CA LEU A 40 1.54 18.58 -17.02
C LEU A 40 2.81 18.73 -17.88
N ALA A 41 3.18 19.96 -18.27
CA ALA A 41 4.41 20.22 -19.03
C ALA A 41 5.68 19.82 -18.24
N GLU A 42 5.65 19.98 -16.92
CA GLU A 42 6.70 19.57 -15.99
C GLU A 42 6.72 18.05 -15.73
N GLY A 43 5.79 17.29 -16.33
CA GLY A 43 5.70 15.84 -16.22
C GLY A 43 4.84 15.37 -15.04
N TRP A 44 4.09 16.26 -14.39
CA TRP A 44 3.15 15.88 -13.34
C TRP A 44 1.86 15.37 -13.91
N LEU A 45 1.56 14.11 -13.63
CA LEU A 45 0.30 13.46 -13.97
C LEU A 45 -0.57 13.28 -12.71
N PRO A 46 -1.90 13.40 -12.83
CA PRO A 46 -2.83 13.01 -11.77
C PRO A 46 -2.57 11.58 -11.29
N LEU A 47 -2.51 11.39 -9.97
CA LEU A 47 -2.35 10.07 -9.36
C LEU A 47 -3.72 9.56 -8.90
N GLU A 48 -4.17 8.48 -9.52
CA GLU A 48 -5.36 7.73 -9.14
C GLU A 48 -4.99 6.64 -8.14
N ASP A 49 -5.41 6.84 -6.90
CA ASP A 49 -5.16 5.94 -5.78
C ASP A 49 -6.52 5.44 -5.26
N VAL A 50 -7.04 4.40 -5.91
CA VAL A 50 -8.34 3.81 -5.60
C VAL A 50 -8.12 2.43 -5.00
N ILE A 51 -8.31 2.34 -3.69
CA ILE A 51 -8.22 1.08 -2.95
C ILE A 51 -9.44 0.24 -3.30
N PRO A 52 -9.27 -1.01 -3.79
CA PRO A 52 -10.39 -1.88 -4.11
C PRO A 52 -11.14 -2.30 -2.84
N GLU A 53 -12.43 -2.60 -3.00
CA GLU A 53 -13.21 -3.23 -1.94
C GLU A 53 -12.68 -4.64 -1.67
N HIS A 54 -12.46 -4.98 -0.40
CA HIS A 54 -11.93 -6.26 0.02
C HIS A 54 -12.53 -6.66 1.37
N ASP A 55 -12.47 -7.95 1.68
CA ASP A 55 -12.83 -8.47 2.98
C ASP A 55 -11.68 -8.24 3.98
N VAL A 56 -11.84 -7.26 4.86
CA VAL A 56 -10.81 -6.89 5.86
C VAL A 56 -10.50 -8.05 6.82
N GLU A 57 -11.45 -8.96 7.05
CA GLU A 57 -11.27 -10.11 7.94
C GLU A 57 -10.44 -11.20 7.29
N ASN A 58 -10.68 -11.48 6.00
CA ASN A 58 -10.10 -12.62 5.30
C ASN A 58 -9.06 -12.28 4.23
N GLN A 59 -8.81 -11.00 3.94
CA GLN A 59 -7.94 -10.58 2.84
C GLN A 59 -6.94 -9.50 3.24
N TYR A 60 -5.83 -9.43 2.51
CA TYR A 60 -4.84 -8.35 2.54
C TYR A 60 -4.82 -7.63 1.20
N ILE A 61 -4.67 -6.30 1.26
CA ILE A 61 -4.31 -5.50 0.09
C ILE A 61 -2.79 -5.35 0.05
N LEU A 62 -2.20 -5.79 -1.06
CA LEU A 62 -0.80 -5.62 -1.39
C LEU A 62 -0.62 -4.55 -2.47
N ASP A 63 0.50 -3.86 -2.41
CA ASP A 63 0.94 -2.94 -3.46
C ASP A 63 1.38 -3.75 -4.69
N ASP A 64 0.76 -3.48 -5.84
CA ASP A 64 1.05 -4.15 -7.12
C ASP A 64 1.72 -3.18 -8.11
N GLY A 65 2.34 -2.12 -7.59
CA GLY A 65 3.03 -1.09 -8.36
C GLY A 65 2.12 -0.04 -8.99
N TYR A 66 2.56 0.51 -10.12
CA TYR A 66 1.92 1.64 -10.79
C TYR A 66 1.79 1.39 -12.29
N GLU A 67 0.70 1.89 -12.88
CA GLU A 67 0.50 2.01 -14.32
C GLU A 67 0.62 3.46 -14.73
N ILE A 68 1.55 3.75 -15.63
CA ILE A 68 1.72 5.08 -16.20
C ILE A 68 0.96 5.10 -17.53
N LEU A 69 -0.12 5.87 -17.56
CA LEU A 69 -0.87 6.19 -18.78
C LEU A 69 -0.43 7.56 -19.30
N GLU A 70 -0.88 7.92 -20.50
CA GLU A 70 -0.54 9.22 -21.11
C GLU A 70 -1.07 10.41 -20.30
N ASP A 71 -2.23 10.24 -19.64
CA ASP A 71 -2.97 11.30 -18.96
C ASP A 71 -2.97 11.19 -17.43
N LYS A 72 -2.61 10.02 -16.87
CA LYS A 72 -2.64 9.76 -15.43
C LYS A 72 -1.72 8.61 -15.01
N VAL A 73 -1.46 8.52 -13.72
CA VAL A 73 -0.81 7.36 -13.09
C VAL A 73 -1.82 6.65 -12.21
N ILE A 74 -1.97 5.33 -12.37
CA ILE A 74 -2.88 4.49 -11.56
C ILE A 74 -2.05 3.64 -10.61
N LYS A 75 -2.34 3.70 -9.32
CA LYS A 75 -1.76 2.78 -8.35
C LYS A 75 -2.51 1.44 -8.37
N LYS A 76 -1.79 0.34 -8.58
CA LYS A 76 -2.36 -1.00 -8.60
C LYS A 76 -2.29 -1.66 -7.24
N TYR A 77 -3.30 -2.47 -6.98
CA TYR A 77 -3.47 -3.22 -5.75
C TYR A 77 -3.79 -4.67 -6.08
N LYS A 78 -3.16 -5.59 -5.36
CA LYS A 78 -3.45 -7.02 -5.41
C LYS A 78 -4.13 -7.44 -4.11
N ILE A 79 -5.20 -8.22 -4.21
CA ILE A 79 -5.88 -8.78 -3.04
C ILE A 79 -5.38 -10.21 -2.86
N GLU A 80 -4.93 -10.56 -1.66
CA GLU A 80 -4.55 -11.92 -1.29
C GLU A 80 -5.34 -12.41 -0.07
N ASP A 81 -5.74 -13.68 -0.08
CA ASP A 81 -6.46 -14.29 1.03
C ASP A 81 -5.51 -14.60 2.19
N LYS A 82 -6.01 -14.41 3.41
CA LYS A 82 -5.32 -14.80 4.63
C LYS A 82 -5.36 -16.31 4.75
N ILE A 83 -4.19 -16.94 4.64
CA ILE A 83 -4.04 -18.34 5.01
C ILE A 83 -4.06 -18.40 6.54
N ILE A 84 -5.21 -18.79 7.11
CA ILE A 84 -5.29 -19.14 8.53
C ILE A 84 -4.63 -20.53 8.65
N PRO A 85 -3.48 -20.68 9.34
CA PRO A 85 -2.95 -22.01 9.59
C PRO A 85 -3.99 -22.80 10.39
N GLU A 86 -4.34 -23.99 9.91
CA GLU A 86 -5.15 -24.91 10.70
C GLU A 86 -4.46 -25.12 12.05
N PRO A 87 -5.19 -25.10 13.18
CA PRO A 87 -4.58 -25.35 14.48
C PRO A 87 -3.94 -26.74 14.45
N GLU A 88 -2.63 -26.82 14.65
CA GLU A 88 -1.97 -28.09 14.90
C GLU A 88 -2.55 -28.66 16.20
N ILE A 89 -3.30 -29.76 16.09
CA ILE A 89 -3.70 -30.56 17.24
C ILE A 89 -2.42 -31.25 17.72
N ILE A 90 -1.79 -30.67 18.74
CA ILE A 90 -0.73 -31.34 19.47
C ILE A 90 -1.42 -32.42 20.31
N ASP A 91 -1.34 -33.67 19.86
CA ASP A 91 -1.68 -34.84 20.68
C ASP A 91 -0.61 -34.95 21.78
N GLU A 92 -0.74 -34.12 22.82
CA GLU A 92 0.13 -34.20 23.99
C GLU A 92 -0.23 -35.49 24.73
N TYR A 93 0.71 -36.43 24.78
CA TYR A 93 0.55 -37.65 25.57
C TYR A 93 0.40 -37.26 27.04
N VAL A 94 -0.83 -37.33 27.54
CA VAL A 94 -1.11 -37.15 28.96
C VAL A 94 -0.76 -38.46 29.65
N ASP A 95 0.37 -38.49 30.33
CA ASP A 95 0.76 -39.62 31.19
C ASP A 95 -0.31 -39.85 32.27
N ASP A 96 -0.65 -41.11 32.53
CA ASP A 96 -1.62 -41.54 33.54
C ASP A 96 -1.33 -40.93 34.92
N GLU A 97 -0.06 -40.62 35.23
CA GLU A 97 0.32 -39.94 36.48
C GLU A 97 -0.29 -38.52 36.59
N LYS A 98 -0.37 -37.77 35.49
CA LYS A 98 -0.98 -36.43 35.47
C LYS A 98 -2.49 -36.49 35.60
N VAL A 99 -3.12 -37.54 35.06
CA VAL A 99 -4.57 -37.78 35.20
C VAL A 99 -4.90 -38.10 36.65
N ALA A 100 -4.14 -39.01 37.28
CA ALA A 100 -4.33 -39.40 38.67
C ALA A 100 -4.15 -38.22 39.64
N MET A 101 -3.22 -37.30 39.37
CA MET A 101 -3.00 -36.12 40.21
C MET A 101 -4.15 -35.10 40.10
N ALA A 102 -4.78 -34.98 38.93
CA ALA A 102 -5.94 -34.11 38.73
C ALA A 102 -7.21 -34.66 39.40
N GLU A 103 -7.42 -35.98 39.35
CA GLU A 103 -8.55 -36.63 40.03
C GLU A 103 -8.44 -36.53 41.56
N ALA A 104 -7.22 -36.60 42.11
CA ALA A 104 -7.00 -36.48 43.55
C ALA A 104 -7.27 -35.07 44.13
N LEU A 105 -7.30 -34.04 43.29
CA LEU A 105 -7.60 -32.65 43.67
C LEU A 105 -9.11 -32.33 43.69
N LEU A 106 -9.95 -33.24 43.20
CA LEU A 106 -11.40 -33.07 43.06
C LEU A 106 -12.22 -33.74 44.19
N ILE A 107 -11.53 -34.27 45.23
CA ILE A 107 -12.08 -34.87 46.45
C ILE A 107 -11.76 -33.98 47.65
#